data_AF-A0A348MTD2-F1
#
_entry.id   AF-A0A348MTD2-F1
#
_cell.length_a   1.000
_cell.length_b   1.000
_cell.length_c   1.000
_cell.angle_alpha   90.00
_cell.angle_beta   90.00
_cell.angle_gamma   90.00
#
_symmetry.space_group_name_H-M   'P 1'
#
loop_
_entity.id
_entity.type
_entity.pdbx_description
1 polymer ?
#
loop_
_entity_poly.entity_id
_entity_poly.type
_entity_poly.pdbx_seq_one_letter_code
_entity_poly.pdbx_strand_id
1 'polypeptide(L)'
;MAAIDVEEEIDDIPEMVDINLTNGSAISQSFMGLAGDTVSMSWNYAARDYIPFTDPAFSILIAPDGTAMVDVLASTTGPGLVTGSDGISGVFTFAEQLTQTGEYTLGFAVTNSGDQILNATLFIDDGAGECNPSCNELGSPENPLLPEEDDTPGSFDFSFIVTEPATPIFIDPIIAIGYDYIVSSGPNIASVILPNIGDGEYDIFGWDGADFTTFLGDAFAGIAFDFGSLGVDQFRVLGIETAAMLDPLDNTAFVTGLTFVSAGAIAMSQIPVTFDTDSVVNNVSAPNIVSLVGIGFLSLMYIRRRRNLVMH
;
A
#
# COMPACT_ATOMS: atom_id res chain seq x y z
N MET A 1 -2.33 -73.02 11.33
CA MET A 1 -2.53 -72.03 12.40
C MET A 1 -1.47 -70.96 12.17
N ALA A 2 -1.83 -69.99 11.33
CA ALA A 2 -0.94 -68.91 10.93
C ALA A 2 -1.11 -67.78 11.95
N ALA A 3 -0.02 -67.39 12.60
CA ALA A 3 0.06 -66.13 13.33
C ALA A 3 0.42 -65.07 12.28
N ILE A 4 -0.44 -64.07 12.14
CA ILE A 4 -0.19 -62.88 11.34
C ILE A 4 0.44 -61.88 12.32
N ASP A 5 1.73 -61.59 12.13
CA ASP A 5 2.38 -60.43 12.74
C ASP A 5 1.82 -59.18 12.05
N VAL A 6 1.23 -58.30 12.85
CA VAL A 6 0.96 -56.92 12.47
C VAL A 6 1.66 -56.05 13.50
N GLU A 7 2.93 -55.75 13.27
CA GLU A 7 3.54 -54.52 13.78
C GLU A 7 2.96 -53.40 12.90
N GLU A 8 1.91 -52.74 13.40
CA GLU A 8 1.45 -51.49 12.83
C GLU A 8 2.30 -50.38 13.46
N GLU A 9 3.17 -49.83 12.63
CA GLU A 9 3.96 -48.62 12.85
C GLU A 9 3.00 -47.45 13.13
N ILE A 10 2.82 -47.10 14.41
CA ILE A 10 2.18 -45.85 14.81
C ILE A 10 3.26 -44.76 14.74
N ASP A 11 3.61 -44.38 13.52
CA ASP A 11 4.51 -43.26 13.24
C ASP A 11 3.72 -42.22 12.44
N ASP A 12 2.93 -41.45 13.19
CA ASP A 12 2.42 -40.12 12.80
C ASP A 12 1.57 -39.57 13.96
N ILE A 13 2.18 -39.42 15.14
CA ILE A 13 1.74 -38.36 16.05
C ILE A 13 2.50 -37.14 15.55
N PRO A 14 1.84 -36.10 15.01
CA PRO A 14 2.54 -34.89 14.63
C PRO A 14 3.27 -34.40 15.89
N GLU A 15 4.60 -34.38 15.79
CA GLU A 15 5.48 -33.84 16.81
C GLU A 15 4.91 -32.47 17.18
N MET A 16 4.44 -32.29 18.42
CA MET A 16 4.13 -30.95 18.91
C MET A 16 5.41 -30.17 18.72
N VAL A 17 5.42 -29.24 17.77
CA VAL A 17 6.51 -28.29 17.60
C VAL A 17 6.78 -27.73 18.98
N ASP A 18 7.98 -27.96 19.50
CA ASP A 18 8.38 -27.48 20.82
C ASP A 18 8.53 -25.96 20.70
N ILE A 19 7.42 -25.25 20.89
CA ILE A 19 7.35 -23.80 20.85
C ILE A 19 8.05 -23.32 22.12
N ASN A 20 9.36 -23.10 22.01
CA ASN A 20 10.14 -22.56 23.13
C ASN A 20 9.76 -21.09 23.33
N LEU A 21 8.92 -20.84 24.32
CA LEU A 21 8.47 -19.51 24.69
C LEU A 21 9.68 -18.67 25.14
N THR A 22 10.00 -17.61 24.40
CA THR A 22 11.04 -16.68 24.80
C THR A 22 10.49 -15.68 25.80
N ASN A 23 9.38 -15.02 25.47
CA ASN A 23 8.74 -14.03 26.32
C ASN A 23 7.26 -13.87 25.94
N GLY A 24 6.50 -13.12 26.73
CA GLY A 24 5.10 -12.84 26.43
C GLY A 24 4.49 -11.86 27.42
N SER A 25 3.27 -11.44 27.11
CA SER A 25 2.44 -10.59 27.96
C SER A 25 1.07 -11.21 28.13
N ALA A 26 0.47 -11.04 29.30
CA ALA A 26 -0.88 -11.48 29.59
C ALA A 26 -1.59 -10.53 30.55
N ILE A 27 -2.90 -10.43 30.39
CA ILE A 27 -3.80 -9.71 31.28
C ILE A 27 -5.02 -10.58 31.56
N SER A 28 -5.54 -10.54 32.79
CA SER A 28 -6.76 -11.26 33.15
C SER A 28 -7.59 -10.49 34.15
N GLN A 29 -8.88 -10.78 34.15
CA GLN A 29 -9.84 -10.21 35.08
C GLN A 29 -10.92 -11.24 35.43
N SER A 30 -11.23 -11.33 36.71
CA SER A 30 -12.38 -12.10 37.20
C SER A 30 -13.62 -11.23 37.27
N PHE A 31 -14.77 -11.81 36.94
CA PHE A 31 -16.07 -11.13 36.93
C PHE A 31 -17.21 -12.10 37.26
N MET A 32 -18.32 -11.57 37.77
CA MET A 32 -19.53 -12.34 38.01
C MET A 32 -20.40 -12.34 36.75
N GLY A 33 -20.78 -13.52 36.28
CA GLY A 33 -21.67 -13.70 35.12
C GLY A 33 -22.90 -14.54 35.47
N LEU A 34 -24.00 -14.34 34.72
CA LEU A 34 -25.17 -15.21 34.77
C LEU A 34 -25.17 -16.16 33.59
N ALA A 35 -25.70 -17.37 33.79
CA ALA A 35 -25.93 -18.29 32.68
C ALA A 35 -26.86 -17.66 31.64
N GLY A 36 -26.42 -17.65 30.37
CA GLY A 36 -27.09 -17.04 29.24
C GLY A 36 -26.55 -15.66 28.83
N ASP A 37 -25.77 -14.99 29.68
CA ASP A 37 -25.09 -13.75 29.31
C ASP A 37 -24.03 -14.02 28.23
N THR A 38 -23.66 -13.00 27.44
CA THR A 38 -22.53 -13.06 26.52
C THR A 38 -21.44 -12.12 27.00
N VAL A 39 -20.23 -12.65 27.18
CA VAL A 39 -19.03 -11.84 27.36
C VAL A 39 -18.39 -11.61 26.00
N SER A 40 -17.93 -10.40 25.73
CA SER A 40 -17.23 -10.07 24.50
C SER A 40 -16.09 -9.09 24.73
N MET A 41 -15.07 -9.18 23.89
CA MET A 41 -13.93 -8.26 23.85
C MET A 41 -13.47 -8.13 22.40
N SER A 42 -13.25 -6.91 21.93
CA SER A 42 -12.64 -6.70 20.63
C SER A 42 -11.12 -6.84 20.74
N TRP A 43 -10.49 -7.34 19.67
CA TRP A 43 -9.06 -7.57 19.64
C TRP A 43 -8.47 -7.30 18.25
N ASN A 44 -7.19 -6.91 18.23
CA ASN A 44 -6.40 -6.77 17.01
C ASN A 44 -4.97 -7.26 17.29
N TYR A 45 -4.45 -8.12 16.42
CA TYR A 45 -3.14 -8.73 16.53
C TYR A 45 -2.20 -8.13 15.46
N ALA A 46 -1.02 -7.71 15.87
CA ALA A 46 0.06 -7.28 15.00
C ALA A 46 1.26 -8.20 15.21
N ALA A 47 1.64 -8.95 14.16
CA ALA A 47 2.73 -9.92 14.24
C ALA A 47 4.05 -9.25 14.55
N ARG A 48 4.39 -8.16 13.84
CA ARG A 48 5.68 -7.43 13.93
C ARG A 48 6.95 -8.30 13.83
N ASP A 49 6.79 -9.60 13.67
CA ASP A 49 7.78 -10.66 13.62
C ASP A 49 7.57 -11.44 12.31
N TYR A 50 8.42 -12.42 12.03
CA TYR A 50 8.54 -13.07 10.74
C TYR A 50 8.50 -14.60 10.81
N ILE A 51 7.93 -15.20 9.77
CA ILE A 51 8.01 -16.64 9.52
C ILE A 51 9.49 -17.06 9.50
N PRO A 52 9.91 -18.15 10.18
CA PRO A 52 9.07 -19.24 10.71
C PRO A 52 8.69 -19.12 12.20
N PHE A 53 9.00 -18.02 12.88
CA PHE A 53 8.67 -17.86 14.30
C PHE A 53 7.16 -17.72 14.48
N THR A 54 6.63 -18.48 15.44
CA THR A 54 5.19 -18.62 15.67
C THR A 54 4.83 -17.94 16.97
N ASP A 55 4.25 -16.76 16.83
CA ASP A 55 3.84 -15.92 17.95
C ASP A 55 2.32 -15.96 18.11
N PRO A 56 1.75 -16.91 18.87
CA PRO A 56 0.31 -16.96 19.05
C PRO A 56 -0.19 -15.89 20.02
N ALA A 57 -1.39 -15.41 19.74
CA ALA A 57 -2.27 -14.74 20.69
C ALA A 57 -3.46 -15.64 21.02
N PHE A 58 -3.87 -15.68 22.29
CA PHE A 58 -4.96 -16.52 22.76
C PHE A 58 -5.84 -15.83 23.80
N SER A 59 -7.11 -16.24 23.83
CA SER A 59 -8.05 -15.93 24.91
C SER A 59 -8.27 -17.17 25.77
N ILE A 60 -8.48 -16.96 27.07
CA ILE A 60 -8.77 -18.00 28.04
C ILE A 60 -9.98 -17.56 28.87
N LEU A 61 -11.04 -18.36 28.88
CA LEU A 61 -12.19 -18.18 29.76
C LEU A 61 -12.28 -19.37 30.72
N ILE A 62 -12.10 -19.10 32.02
CA ILE A 62 -12.23 -20.10 33.09
C ILE A 62 -13.61 -19.94 33.72
N ALA A 63 -14.40 -21.01 33.69
CA ALA A 63 -15.74 -21.09 34.24
C ALA A 63 -15.74 -21.34 35.77
N PRO A 64 -16.88 -21.14 36.46
CA PRO A 64 -16.98 -21.32 37.91
C PRO A 64 -16.63 -22.72 38.43
N ASP A 65 -16.83 -23.74 37.59
CA ASP A 65 -16.46 -25.13 37.90
C ASP A 65 -14.99 -25.47 37.62
N GLY A 66 -14.21 -24.49 37.16
CA GLY A 66 -12.80 -24.63 36.80
C GLY A 66 -12.54 -25.08 35.36
N THR A 67 -13.58 -25.28 34.54
CA THR A 67 -13.42 -25.59 33.12
C THR A 67 -12.78 -24.41 32.39
N ALA A 68 -11.69 -24.65 31.67
CA ALA A 68 -11.03 -23.63 30.86
C ALA A 68 -11.37 -23.82 29.37
N MET A 69 -11.84 -22.76 28.74
CA MET A 69 -11.96 -22.64 27.29
C MET A 69 -10.78 -21.80 26.81
N VAL A 70 -10.03 -22.31 25.83
CA VAL A 70 -8.89 -21.62 25.22
C VAL A 70 -9.17 -21.50 23.74
N ASP A 71 -9.07 -20.28 23.22
CA ASP A 71 -9.18 -20.00 21.80
C ASP A 71 -7.92 -19.30 21.30
N VAL A 72 -7.37 -19.76 20.18
CA VAL A 72 -6.20 -19.16 19.55
C VAL A 72 -6.71 -18.12 18.56
N LEU A 73 -6.49 -16.84 18.89
CA LEU A 73 -7.02 -15.72 18.15
C LEU A 73 -6.29 -15.54 16.81
N ALA A 74 -4.97 -15.38 16.87
CA ALA A 74 -4.13 -15.13 15.71
C ALA A 74 -2.70 -15.61 15.95
N SER A 75 -1.94 -15.78 14.86
CA SER A 75 -0.52 -16.10 14.90
C SER A 75 0.20 -15.61 13.64
N THR A 76 1.53 -15.43 13.75
CA THR A 76 2.39 -15.15 12.57
C THR A 76 2.32 -16.30 11.56
N THR A 77 2.33 -17.55 12.05
CA THR A 77 2.08 -18.77 11.29
C THR A 77 1.52 -19.84 12.23
N GLY A 78 0.70 -20.77 11.74
CA GLY A 78 0.14 -21.85 12.55
C GLY A 78 -1.36 -21.67 12.88
N PRO A 79 -1.83 -22.04 14.09
CA PRO A 79 -3.25 -22.04 14.43
C PRO A 79 -3.81 -20.62 14.67
N GLY A 80 -5.15 -20.50 14.61
CA GLY A 80 -5.83 -19.21 14.66
C GLY A 80 -5.81 -18.49 13.30
N LEU A 81 -6.08 -17.18 13.32
CA LEU A 81 -5.93 -16.35 12.12
C LEU A 81 -4.45 -16.12 11.79
N VAL A 82 -3.99 -16.66 10.66
CA VAL A 82 -2.62 -16.50 10.19
C VAL A 82 -2.43 -15.14 9.52
N THR A 83 -1.53 -14.30 10.04
CA THR A 83 -1.25 -12.98 9.48
C THR A 83 0.00 -12.93 8.60
N GLY A 84 0.91 -13.90 8.72
CA GLY A 84 2.21 -13.87 8.05
C GLY A 84 3.18 -12.87 8.70
N SER A 85 4.37 -12.72 8.08
CA SER A 85 5.41 -11.79 8.53
C SER A 85 4.92 -10.34 8.48
N ASP A 86 5.14 -9.57 9.55
CA ASP A 86 4.71 -8.17 9.70
C ASP A 86 3.21 -7.92 9.45
N GLY A 87 2.40 -8.98 9.50
CA GLY A 87 0.97 -8.91 9.23
C GLY A 87 0.16 -8.35 10.39
N ILE A 88 -1.05 -7.87 10.06
CA ILE A 88 -2.06 -7.44 11.02
C ILE A 88 -3.34 -8.23 10.79
N SER A 89 -4.05 -8.61 11.85
CA SER A 89 -5.34 -9.30 11.72
C SER A 89 -6.43 -8.37 11.21
N GLY A 90 -6.40 -7.11 11.63
CA GLY A 90 -7.59 -6.26 11.67
C GLY A 90 -8.38 -6.51 12.97
N VAL A 91 -9.48 -5.79 13.15
CA VAL A 91 -10.27 -5.86 14.39
C VAL A 91 -11.27 -7.01 14.33
N PHE A 92 -11.16 -7.95 15.27
CA PHE A 92 -12.07 -9.06 15.47
C PHE A 92 -12.71 -8.97 16.87
N THR A 93 -13.67 -9.85 17.14
CA THR A 93 -14.34 -9.92 18.44
C THR A 93 -14.32 -11.35 18.95
N PHE A 94 -13.78 -11.53 20.16
CA PHE A 94 -14.03 -12.68 20.99
C PHE A 94 -15.43 -12.52 21.59
N ALA A 95 -16.27 -13.55 21.51
CA ALA A 95 -17.60 -13.54 22.11
C ALA A 95 -17.98 -14.94 22.56
N GLU A 96 -18.34 -15.10 23.83
CA GLU A 96 -18.72 -16.38 24.41
C GLU A 96 -19.99 -16.26 25.25
N GLN A 97 -20.90 -17.21 25.07
CA GLN A 97 -22.09 -17.31 25.91
C GLN A 97 -21.77 -18.09 27.20
N LEU A 98 -22.01 -17.46 28.34
CA LEU A 98 -21.78 -18.05 29.65
C LEU A 98 -22.80 -19.17 29.92
N THR A 99 -22.31 -20.37 30.20
CA THR A 99 -23.16 -21.56 30.43
C THR A 99 -23.55 -21.75 31.90
N GLN A 100 -22.93 -21.01 32.81
CA GLN A 100 -23.09 -21.16 34.25
C GLN A 100 -23.23 -19.78 34.91
N THR A 101 -23.86 -19.75 36.08
CA THR A 101 -23.88 -18.55 36.94
C THR A 101 -22.77 -18.66 37.97
N GLY A 102 -21.91 -17.65 38.06
CA GLY A 102 -20.80 -17.64 39.03
C GLY A 102 -19.66 -16.70 38.64
N GLU A 103 -18.52 -16.90 39.30
CA GLU A 103 -17.29 -16.16 39.00
C GLU A 103 -16.57 -16.81 37.81
N TYR A 104 -16.35 -16.02 36.76
CA TYR A 104 -15.52 -16.36 35.61
C TYR A 104 -14.19 -15.62 35.70
N THR A 105 -13.16 -16.13 35.04
CA THR A 105 -11.91 -15.39 34.77
C THR A 105 -11.64 -15.38 33.28
N LEU A 106 -11.62 -14.20 32.67
CA LEU A 106 -11.23 -13.99 31.28
C LEU A 106 -9.79 -13.46 31.24
N GLY A 107 -8.97 -14.02 30.35
CA GLY A 107 -7.62 -13.55 30.09
C GLY A 107 -7.28 -13.55 28.61
N PHE A 108 -6.34 -12.68 28.26
CA PHE A 108 -5.75 -12.57 26.94
C PHE A 108 -4.23 -12.60 27.07
N ALA A 109 -3.56 -13.25 26.13
CA ALA A 109 -2.11 -13.29 26.10
C ALA A 109 -1.57 -13.28 24.68
N VAL A 110 -0.33 -12.83 24.55
CA VAL A 110 0.48 -12.86 23.34
C VAL A 110 1.90 -13.29 23.69
N THR A 111 2.51 -14.07 22.83
CA THR A 111 3.82 -14.69 23.08
C THR A 111 4.79 -14.41 21.94
N ASN A 112 6.06 -14.20 22.26
CA ASN A 112 7.18 -14.39 21.33
C ASN A 112 7.78 -15.78 21.57
N SER A 113 7.84 -16.58 20.51
CA SER A 113 8.38 -17.94 20.57
C SER A 113 9.53 -18.19 19.60
N GLY A 114 10.64 -18.68 20.14
CA GLY A 114 11.76 -19.17 19.36
C GLY A 114 12.81 -18.10 18.97
N ASP A 115 12.57 -16.82 19.26
CA ASP A 115 13.50 -15.73 18.98
C ASP A 115 13.58 -14.68 20.11
N GLN A 116 14.49 -13.70 20.03
CA GLN A 116 14.64 -12.62 21.02
C GLN A 116 14.57 -11.20 20.43
N ILE A 117 14.19 -11.05 19.16
CA ILE A 117 14.41 -9.81 18.42
C ILE A 117 13.11 -9.04 18.23
N LEU A 118 12.06 -9.70 17.72
CA LEU A 118 10.79 -9.08 17.41
C LEU A 118 9.69 -9.76 18.22
N ASN A 119 8.68 -8.99 18.61
CA ASN A 119 7.58 -9.51 19.42
C ASN A 119 6.26 -9.13 18.75
N ALA A 120 5.34 -10.07 18.72
CA ALA A 120 3.94 -9.76 18.44
C ALA A 120 3.29 -8.89 19.52
N THR A 121 2.21 -8.21 19.13
CA THR A 121 1.43 -7.34 20.00
C THR A 121 -0.05 -7.65 19.83
N LEU A 122 -0.76 -7.78 20.96
CA LEU A 122 -2.22 -7.94 20.99
C LEU A 122 -2.84 -6.70 21.64
N PHE A 123 -3.73 -6.04 20.90
CA PHE A 123 -4.58 -4.98 21.37
C PHE A 123 -5.93 -5.58 21.77
N ILE A 124 -6.49 -5.13 22.90
CA ILE A 124 -7.81 -5.53 23.40
C ILE A 124 -8.59 -4.28 23.84
N ASP A 125 -9.89 -4.27 23.60
CA ASP A 125 -10.78 -3.17 24.04
C ASP A 125 -12.25 -3.64 24.16
N ASP A 126 -13.07 -2.88 24.87
CA ASP A 126 -14.48 -3.20 25.14
C ASP A 126 -15.41 -3.06 23.90
N GLY A 127 -14.86 -2.54 22.80
CA GLY A 127 -15.47 -2.52 21.47
C GLY A 127 -14.43 -2.33 20.38
N ALA A 128 -14.85 -2.42 19.12
CA ALA A 128 -13.95 -2.08 18.01
C ALA A 128 -13.56 -0.61 18.16
N GLY A 129 -12.25 -0.32 18.16
CA GLY A 129 -11.79 1.07 18.13
C GLY A 129 -12.40 1.79 16.94
N GLU A 130 -13.20 2.82 17.20
CA GLU A 130 -13.75 3.66 16.16
C GLU A 130 -12.71 4.73 15.79
N CYS A 131 -12.25 4.71 14.54
CA CYS A 131 -11.51 5.83 13.99
C CYS A 131 -12.49 6.95 13.62
N ASN A 132 -12.83 7.80 14.59
CA ASN A 132 -13.67 8.96 14.36
C ASN A 132 -12.85 10.26 14.48
N PRO A 133 -12.75 11.07 13.42
CA PRO A 133 -13.48 10.94 12.15
C PRO A 133 -12.83 10.04 11.10
N SER A 134 -11.53 9.69 11.21
CA SER A 134 -10.84 8.81 10.24
C SER A 134 -9.50 8.32 10.79
N CYS A 135 -9.05 7.11 10.40
CA CYS A 135 -7.68 6.64 10.69
C CYS A 135 -6.64 7.35 9.80
N ASN A 136 -7.09 7.95 8.70
CA ASN A 136 -6.29 8.68 7.72
C ASN A 136 -6.98 10.04 7.50
N GLU A 137 -6.53 11.09 8.18
CA GLU A 137 -7.11 12.42 8.03
C GLU A 137 -7.10 12.82 6.54
N LEU A 138 -8.16 13.49 6.07
CA LEU A 138 -8.19 13.95 4.69
C LEU A 138 -7.04 14.94 4.44
N GLY A 139 -6.20 14.65 3.45
CA GLY A 139 -4.93 15.33 3.22
C GLY A 139 -3.73 14.69 3.93
N SER A 140 -3.86 13.49 4.50
CA SER A 140 -2.72 12.67 4.96
C SER A 140 -2.12 11.84 3.82
N PRO A 141 -0.90 11.29 3.98
CA PRO A 141 -0.31 10.41 2.95
C PRO A 141 -1.20 9.22 2.57
N GLU A 142 -1.92 8.68 3.55
CA GLU A 142 -2.78 7.50 3.41
C GLU A 142 -4.24 7.84 3.03
N ASN A 143 -4.57 9.14 2.92
CA ASN A 143 -5.86 9.65 2.44
C ASN A 143 -5.68 11.06 1.82
N PRO A 144 -4.99 11.16 0.67
CA PRO A 144 -4.70 12.44 0.06
C PRO A 144 -5.97 13.13 -0.46
N LEU A 145 -5.88 14.44 -0.67
CA LEU A 145 -6.90 15.17 -1.40
C LEU A 145 -6.87 14.75 -2.88
N LEU A 146 -8.03 14.37 -3.41
CA LEU A 146 -8.22 14.08 -4.83
C LEU A 146 -8.62 15.36 -5.58
N PRO A 147 -8.43 15.42 -6.92
CA PRO A 147 -8.81 16.58 -7.71
C PRO A 147 -10.32 16.81 -7.68
N GLU A 148 -10.75 18.05 -7.88
CA GLU A 148 -12.16 18.38 -8.06
C GLU A 148 -12.74 17.69 -9.31
N GLU A 149 -13.99 17.26 -9.26
CA GLU A 149 -14.66 16.55 -10.38
C GLU A 149 -15.00 17.46 -11.59
N ASP A 150 -14.67 18.76 -11.58
CA ASP A 150 -15.06 19.69 -12.64
C ASP A 150 -14.10 19.67 -13.85
N ASP A 151 -14.70 19.52 -15.04
CA ASP A 151 -14.06 19.15 -16.30
C ASP A 151 -13.17 20.27 -16.89
N THR A 152 -11.86 20.15 -16.72
CA THR A 152 -10.91 20.56 -17.77
C THR A 152 -10.07 19.36 -18.22
N PRO A 153 -10.15 18.95 -19.50
CA PRO A 153 -9.27 17.92 -20.03
C PRO A 153 -7.80 18.35 -19.91
N GLY A 154 -7.06 17.74 -18.98
CA GLY A 154 -5.63 17.96 -18.81
C GLY A 154 -5.22 18.97 -17.73
N SER A 155 -6.05 19.24 -16.73
CA SER A 155 -5.66 19.92 -15.47
C SER A 155 -6.32 19.22 -14.29
N PHE A 156 -5.61 19.06 -13.17
CA PHE A 156 -6.14 18.55 -11.91
C PHE A 156 -6.22 19.69 -10.92
N ASP A 157 -7.43 20.14 -10.60
CA ASP A 157 -7.64 21.31 -9.76
C ASP A 157 -7.92 20.90 -8.30
N PHE A 158 -7.37 21.67 -7.36
CA PHE A 158 -7.51 21.44 -5.91
C PHE A 158 -7.86 22.75 -5.21
N SER A 159 -8.84 22.67 -4.28
CA SER A 159 -9.21 23.77 -3.39
C SER A 159 -9.36 23.28 -1.95
N PHE A 160 -8.63 23.91 -1.03
CA PHE A 160 -8.67 23.56 0.39
C PHE A 160 -8.24 24.73 1.28
N ILE A 161 -8.37 24.55 2.60
CA ILE A 161 -7.94 25.53 3.60
C ILE A 161 -6.67 25.04 4.28
N VAL A 162 -5.60 25.82 4.16
CA VAL A 162 -4.38 25.61 4.95
C VAL A 162 -4.58 26.20 6.33
N THR A 163 -4.63 25.35 7.35
CA THR A 163 -4.72 25.75 8.76
C THR A 163 -3.35 25.76 9.45
N GLU A 164 -2.52 24.77 9.15
CA GLU A 164 -1.19 24.57 9.71
C GLU A 164 -0.14 24.60 8.60
N PRO A 165 0.43 25.77 8.25
CA PRO A 165 1.27 25.92 7.05
C PRO A 165 2.54 25.07 7.06
N ALA A 166 3.04 24.68 8.24
CA ALA A 166 4.22 23.83 8.39
C ALA A 166 3.90 22.33 8.37
N THR A 167 2.62 21.95 8.41
CA THR A 167 2.17 20.56 8.33
C THR A 167 1.89 20.24 6.87
N PRO A 168 2.51 19.20 6.28
CA PRO A 168 2.27 18.86 4.88
C PRO A 168 0.82 18.44 4.65
N ILE A 169 0.22 18.95 3.58
CA ILE A 169 -1.05 18.49 3.04
C ILE A 169 -0.76 17.67 1.79
N PHE A 170 -1.27 16.44 1.75
CA PHE A 170 -1.04 15.51 0.65
C PHE A 170 -2.16 15.58 -0.38
N ILE A 171 -1.77 15.71 -1.64
CA ILE A 171 -2.65 15.72 -2.82
C ILE A 171 -2.26 14.57 -3.75
N ASP A 172 -3.20 14.07 -4.53
CA ASP A 172 -2.92 13.05 -5.54
C ASP A 172 -3.68 13.31 -6.86
N PRO A 173 -2.99 13.49 -8.00
CA PRO A 173 -3.58 13.59 -9.33
C PRO A 173 -3.78 12.21 -10.00
N ILE A 174 -4.30 12.21 -11.23
CA ILE A 174 -4.16 11.04 -12.13
C ILE A 174 -2.80 11.08 -12.83
N ILE A 175 -2.17 9.90 -12.97
CA ILE A 175 -0.80 9.66 -13.45
C ILE A 175 -0.40 10.39 -14.75
N ALA A 176 0.81 10.96 -14.70
CA ALA A 176 1.58 11.52 -15.81
C ALA A 176 3.09 11.27 -15.60
N ILE A 177 3.92 11.73 -16.54
CA ILE A 177 5.40 11.59 -16.47
C ILE A 177 6.11 12.80 -15.83
N GLY A 178 5.33 13.78 -15.40
CA GLY A 178 5.74 15.00 -14.73
C GLY A 178 4.53 15.89 -14.51
N TYR A 179 4.68 16.94 -13.69
CA TYR A 179 3.61 17.87 -13.42
C TYR A 179 4.10 19.31 -13.23
N ASP A 180 3.29 20.25 -13.69
CA ASP A 180 3.39 21.67 -13.34
C ASP A 180 2.41 21.96 -12.21
N TYR A 181 2.92 22.50 -11.12
CA TYR A 181 2.12 22.95 -9.97
C TYR A 181 1.94 24.45 -10.08
N ILE A 182 0.69 24.93 -10.11
CA ILE A 182 0.36 26.33 -10.30
C ILE A 182 -0.65 26.76 -9.24
N VAL A 183 -0.23 27.66 -8.34
CA VAL A 183 -1.14 28.32 -7.40
C VAL A 183 -1.86 29.46 -8.11
N SER A 184 -3.17 29.32 -8.32
CA SER A 184 -4.00 30.36 -8.94
C SER A 184 -4.44 31.43 -7.96
N SER A 185 -4.60 31.07 -6.68
CA SER A 185 -4.81 32.00 -5.57
C SER A 185 -4.47 31.36 -4.22
N GLY A 186 -4.01 32.15 -3.26
CA GLY A 186 -3.68 31.67 -1.91
C GLY A 186 -2.20 31.86 -1.53
N PRO A 187 -1.71 31.16 -0.49
CA PRO A 187 -0.31 31.22 -0.06
C PRO A 187 0.63 30.50 -1.05
N ASN A 188 1.89 30.93 -1.08
CA ASN A 188 2.95 30.22 -1.80
C ASN A 188 3.25 28.86 -1.14
N ILE A 189 3.71 27.92 -1.96
CA ILE A 189 4.20 26.60 -1.54
C ILE A 189 5.62 26.76 -0.99
N ALA A 190 5.85 26.31 0.24
CA ALA A 190 7.13 26.41 0.92
C ALA A 190 8.02 25.19 0.66
N SER A 191 7.44 23.99 0.57
CA SER A 191 8.19 22.77 0.23
C SER A 191 7.30 21.75 -0.47
N VAL A 192 7.96 20.80 -1.16
CA VAL A 192 7.32 19.61 -1.74
C VAL A 192 7.99 18.33 -1.24
N ILE A 193 7.21 17.30 -0.96
CA ILE A 193 7.65 15.93 -0.64
C ILE A 193 7.09 15.02 -1.74
N LEU A 194 7.99 14.34 -2.45
CA LEU A 194 7.62 13.49 -3.58
C LEU A 194 7.58 12.01 -3.17
N PRO A 195 6.72 11.19 -3.80
CA PRO A 195 6.57 9.77 -3.48
C PRO A 195 7.82 8.98 -3.87
N ASN A 196 7.90 7.71 -3.43
CA ASN A 196 8.97 6.81 -3.86
C ASN A 196 8.52 5.99 -5.08
N ILE A 197 8.76 6.52 -6.27
CA ILE A 197 8.40 5.91 -7.54
C ILE A 197 9.64 5.80 -8.42
N GLY A 198 9.78 4.70 -9.14
CA GLY A 198 10.92 4.47 -10.03
C GLY A 198 12.22 4.34 -9.23
N ASP A 199 13.17 5.24 -9.49
CA ASP A 199 14.41 5.36 -8.71
C ASP A 199 14.31 6.36 -7.54
N GLY A 200 13.18 7.06 -7.42
CA GLY A 200 12.91 8.02 -6.36
C GLY A 200 13.69 9.33 -6.50
N GLU A 201 14.19 9.65 -7.69
CA GLU A 201 14.88 10.91 -8.00
C GLU A 201 14.04 11.78 -8.95
N TYR A 202 13.94 13.07 -8.65
CA TYR A 202 13.12 14.01 -9.41
C TYR A 202 13.88 15.30 -9.71
N ASP A 203 13.63 15.90 -10.87
CA ASP A 203 14.15 17.22 -11.22
C ASP A 203 13.14 18.32 -10.89
N ILE A 204 13.57 19.37 -10.18
CA ILE A 204 12.73 20.51 -9.83
C ILE A 204 13.12 21.75 -10.65
N PHE A 205 12.12 22.34 -11.32
CA PHE A 205 12.27 23.58 -12.08
C PHE A 205 11.33 24.68 -11.56
N GLY A 206 11.84 25.90 -11.44
CA GLY A 206 11.10 27.11 -11.11
C GLY A 206 10.66 27.88 -12.35
N TRP A 207 9.59 28.65 -12.19
CA TRP A 207 9.04 29.56 -13.20
C TRP A 207 9.92 30.80 -13.38
N ASP A 208 10.25 31.16 -14.62
CA ASP A 208 11.07 32.34 -14.95
C ASP A 208 10.27 33.59 -15.37
N GLY A 209 8.93 33.48 -15.41
CA GLY A 209 8.03 34.49 -15.96
C GLY A 209 7.39 34.10 -17.30
N ALA A 210 7.91 33.08 -17.97
CA ALA A 210 7.43 32.59 -19.27
C ALA A 210 7.37 31.06 -19.39
N ASP A 211 8.30 30.31 -18.78
CA ASP A 211 8.31 28.84 -18.74
C ASP A 211 9.09 28.32 -17.51
N PHE A 212 9.04 27.01 -17.24
CA PHE A 212 9.78 26.34 -16.17
C PHE A 212 11.21 26.00 -16.59
N THR A 213 12.04 27.04 -16.83
CA THR A 213 13.42 26.86 -17.31
C THR A 213 14.47 26.93 -16.21
N THR A 214 14.11 27.40 -15.02
CA THR A 214 15.07 27.63 -13.93
C THR A 214 15.26 26.34 -13.14
N PHE A 215 16.34 25.60 -13.38
CA PHE A 215 16.65 24.42 -12.56
C PHE A 215 16.94 24.82 -11.12
N LEU A 216 16.19 24.25 -10.17
CA LEU A 216 16.31 24.53 -8.74
C LEU A 216 17.12 23.46 -8.00
N GLY A 217 17.12 22.22 -8.51
CA GLY A 217 17.89 21.12 -7.96
C GLY A 217 17.18 19.77 -8.09
N ASP A 218 17.85 18.74 -7.59
CA ASP A 218 17.33 17.37 -7.51
C ASP A 218 16.54 17.21 -6.19
N ALA A 219 15.39 16.54 -6.26
CA ALA A 219 14.59 16.13 -5.11
C ALA A 219 14.61 14.60 -4.98
N PHE A 220 14.63 14.11 -3.74
CA PHE A 220 14.65 12.69 -3.42
C PHE A 220 13.34 12.29 -2.74
N ALA A 221 12.84 11.11 -3.08
CA ALA A 221 11.62 10.55 -2.51
C ALA A 221 11.59 10.61 -0.97
N GLY A 222 10.45 11.02 -0.41
CA GLY A 222 10.22 11.12 1.03
C GLY A 222 11.01 12.22 1.76
N ILE A 223 11.80 13.02 1.04
CA ILE A 223 12.56 14.14 1.59
C ILE A 223 11.94 15.45 1.08
N ALA A 224 11.69 16.40 1.99
CA ALA A 224 11.17 17.70 1.62
C ALA A 224 12.22 18.51 0.83
N PHE A 225 11.85 18.95 -0.38
CA PHE A 225 12.58 19.96 -1.14
C PHE A 225 12.06 21.35 -0.74
N ASP A 226 12.92 22.16 -0.13
CA ASP A 226 12.59 23.48 0.42
C ASP A 226 12.83 24.59 -0.63
N PHE A 227 11.79 25.37 -0.94
CA PHE A 227 11.85 26.50 -1.87
C PHE A 227 12.35 27.80 -1.21
N GLY A 228 12.66 27.76 0.08
CA GLY A 228 13.08 28.88 0.90
C GLY A 228 11.91 29.65 1.50
N SER A 229 12.23 30.63 2.35
CA SER A 229 11.26 31.34 3.20
C SER A 229 10.12 32.07 2.48
N LEU A 230 10.27 32.36 1.18
CA LEU A 230 9.24 33.02 0.37
C LEU A 230 8.36 32.03 -0.40
N GLY A 231 8.77 30.76 -0.47
CA GLY A 231 8.12 29.76 -1.30
C GLY A 231 8.07 30.12 -2.78
N VAL A 232 7.31 29.34 -3.52
CA VAL A 232 6.97 29.57 -4.93
C VAL A 232 5.48 29.42 -5.15
N ASP A 233 4.93 30.15 -6.11
CA ASP A 233 3.56 29.96 -6.61
C ASP A 233 3.52 29.00 -7.80
N GLN A 234 4.66 28.75 -8.45
CA GLN A 234 4.79 27.85 -9.60
C GLN A 234 6.10 27.06 -9.57
N PHE A 235 6.01 25.74 -9.76
CA PHE A 235 7.16 24.87 -10.02
C PHE A 235 6.77 23.67 -10.87
N ARG A 236 7.77 23.02 -11.50
CA ARG A 236 7.62 21.81 -12.31
C ARG A 236 8.44 20.68 -11.70
N VAL A 237 7.85 19.49 -11.71
CA VAL A 237 8.50 18.22 -11.36
C VAL A 237 8.60 17.36 -12.60
N LEU A 238 9.82 16.90 -12.92
CA LEU A 238 10.11 15.89 -13.93
C LEU A 238 10.80 14.68 -13.28
N GLY A 239 11.01 13.60 -14.04
CA GLY A 239 11.61 12.37 -13.52
C GLY A 239 10.59 11.39 -12.96
N ILE A 240 9.38 11.32 -13.55
CA ILE A 240 8.48 10.18 -13.28
C ILE A 240 8.74 9.14 -14.37
N GLU A 241 9.35 8.02 -13.99
CA GLU A 241 9.76 6.99 -14.95
C GLU A 241 8.55 6.30 -15.54
N THR A 242 8.44 6.31 -16.88
CA THR A 242 7.43 5.50 -17.60
C THR A 242 7.53 4.00 -17.31
N ALA A 243 8.70 3.53 -16.88
CA ALA A 243 8.93 2.14 -16.47
C ALA A 243 8.27 1.77 -15.13
N ALA A 244 7.84 2.74 -14.34
CA ALA A 244 7.12 2.50 -13.09
C ALA A 244 5.72 1.90 -13.32
N MET A 245 5.21 1.93 -14.57
CA MET A 245 3.92 1.33 -14.97
C MET A 245 2.77 1.68 -14.02
N LEU A 246 2.76 2.92 -13.52
CA LEU A 246 1.69 3.39 -12.64
C LEU A 246 0.34 3.23 -13.35
N ASP A 247 -0.64 2.63 -12.67
CA ASP A 247 -1.97 2.40 -13.21
C ASP A 247 -2.76 3.71 -13.23
N PRO A 248 -3.10 4.31 -14.39
CA PRO A 248 -3.82 5.59 -14.46
C PRO A 248 -5.18 5.62 -13.77
N LEU A 249 -5.69 4.47 -13.33
CA LEU A 249 -6.92 4.33 -12.56
C LEU A 249 -6.70 4.23 -11.04
N ASP A 250 -5.45 4.15 -10.59
CA ASP A 250 -5.05 4.20 -9.18
C ASP A 250 -4.96 5.66 -8.73
N ASN A 251 -5.90 6.04 -7.88
CA ASN A 251 -6.04 7.37 -7.27
C ASN A 251 -5.24 7.51 -5.97
N THR A 252 -4.16 6.73 -5.84
CA THR A 252 -3.11 6.89 -4.82
C THR A 252 -1.69 6.77 -5.42
N ALA A 253 -1.56 6.90 -6.74
CA ALA A 253 -0.34 6.53 -7.44
C ALA A 253 0.77 7.60 -7.43
N PHE A 254 0.46 8.88 -7.18
CA PHE A 254 1.44 9.97 -7.14
C PHE A 254 1.20 10.94 -5.97
N VAL A 255 1.13 10.40 -4.76
CA VAL A 255 0.85 11.18 -3.55
C VAL A 255 1.97 12.19 -3.26
N THR A 256 1.64 13.48 -3.34
CA THR A 256 2.58 14.60 -3.16
C THR A 256 2.24 15.40 -1.92
N GLY A 257 3.20 15.60 -1.02
CA GLY A 257 3.04 16.43 0.18
C GLY A 257 3.49 17.87 -0.05
N LEU A 258 2.66 18.84 0.32
CA LEU A 258 2.93 20.27 0.16
C LEU A 258 2.86 21.01 1.50
N THR A 259 3.85 21.86 1.79
CA THR A 259 3.76 22.84 2.87
C THR A 259 3.63 24.25 2.31
N PHE A 260 3.22 25.22 3.13
CA PHE A 260 2.87 26.56 2.68
C PHE A 260 3.55 27.63 3.53
N VAL A 261 3.74 28.81 2.95
CA VAL A 261 4.37 29.95 3.64
C VAL A 261 3.45 30.54 4.71
N SER A 262 2.13 30.42 4.55
CA SER A 262 1.14 30.91 5.51
C SER A 262 -0.18 30.14 5.42
N ALA A 263 -0.99 30.23 6.47
CA ALA A 263 -2.37 29.75 6.46
C ALA A 263 -3.25 30.55 5.48
N GLY A 264 -4.30 29.94 4.96
CA GLY A 264 -5.25 30.58 4.05
C GLY A 264 -5.98 29.59 3.14
N ALA A 265 -7.03 30.07 2.48
CA ALA A 265 -7.64 29.33 1.38
C ALA A 265 -6.68 29.31 0.19
N ILE A 266 -6.56 28.16 -0.46
CA ILE A 266 -5.75 27.97 -1.65
C ILE A 266 -6.60 27.37 -2.77
N ALA A 267 -6.36 27.83 -3.98
CA ALA A 267 -6.79 27.19 -5.22
C ALA A 267 -5.55 26.98 -6.09
N MET A 268 -5.32 25.75 -6.51
CA MET A 268 -4.15 25.38 -7.31
C MET A 268 -4.49 24.32 -8.33
N SER A 269 -3.64 24.18 -9.35
CA SER A 269 -3.75 23.14 -10.34
C SER A 269 -2.46 22.37 -10.50
N GLN A 270 -2.59 21.11 -10.89
CA GLN A 270 -1.52 20.22 -11.27
C GLN A 270 -1.74 19.82 -12.73
N ILE A 271 -0.87 20.28 -13.63
CA ILE A 271 -0.99 20.06 -15.07
C ILE A 271 -0.03 18.94 -15.46
N PRO A 272 -0.52 17.82 -16.04
CA PRO A 272 0.33 16.72 -16.46
C PRO A 272 1.26 17.15 -17.60
N VAL A 273 2.56 16.95 -17.40
CA VAL A 273 3.54 16.97 -18.48
C VAL A 273 3.40 15.64 -19.20
N THR A 274 3.02 15.68 -20.48
CA THR A 274 2.91 14.47 -21.31
C THR A 274 4.08 14.41 -22.28
N PHE A 275 4.64 13.22 -22.47
CA PHE A 275 5.58 12.96 -23.57
C PHE A 275 4.76 12.53 -24.77
N ASP A 276 4.75 13.37 -25.81
CA ASP A 276 4.14 13.02 -27.08
C ASP A 276 4.97 11.92 -27.77
N THR A 277 4.57 10.66 -27.57
CA THR A 277 5.16 9.51 -28.25
C THR A 277 4.86 9.47 -29.77
N ASP A 278 3.87 10.23 -30.26
CA ASP A 278 3.52 10.32 -31.69
C ASP A 278 4.45 11.28 -32.45
N SER A 279 5.19 12.14 -31.75
CA SER A 279 6.20 13.00 -32.37
C SER A 279 7.44 12.24 -32.88
N VAL A 280 7.68 11.01 -32.40
CA VAL A 280 8.84 10.18 -32.79
C VAL A 280 8.55 9.30 -34.03
N VAL A 281 7.28 9.07 -34.39
CA VAL A 281 6.94 8.21 -35.55
C VAL A 281 6.95 8.93 -36.90
N ASN A 282 7.05 10.27 -36.93
CA ASN A 282 7.03 11.03 -38.19
C ASN A 282 8.34 10.95 -39.02
N ASN A 283 9.37 10.27 -38.53
CA ASN A 283 10.61 10.04 -39.28
C ASN A 283 10.90 8.57 -39.63
N VAL A 284 10.00 7.64 -39.28
CA VAL A 284 10.09 6.29 -39.83
C VAL A 284 9.32 6.30 -41.15
N SER A 285 10.04 6.58 -42.24
CA SER A 285 9.52 6.28 -43.58
C SER A 285 9.01 4.83 -43.57
N ALA A 286 7.71 4.66 -43.76
CA ALA A 286 7.12 3.33 -43.90
C ALA A 286 7.98 2.52 -44.88
N PRO A 287 8.37 1.27 -44.56
CA PRO A 287 9.18 0.48 -45.46
C PRO A 287 8.45 0.43 -46.80
N ASN A 288 9.15 0.84 -47.85
CA ASN A 288 8.65 0.87 -49.22
C ASN A 288 8.08 -0.52 -49.59
N ILE A 289 6.77 -0.72 -49.42
CA ILE A 289 6.04 -1.94 -49.80
C ILE A 289 6.11 -2.13 -51.33
N VAL A 290 6.31 -1.05 -52.09
CA VAL A 290 6.43 -1.07 -53.56
C VAL A 290 7.70 -1.84 -54.02
N SER A 291 8.79 -1.84 -53.23
CA SER A 291 10.01 -2.58 -53.55
C SER A 291 9.86 -4.09 -53.37
N LEU A 292 9.14 -4.52 -52.33
CA LEU A 292 8.88 -5.95 -52.07
C LEU A 292 7.89 -6.55 -53.08
N VAL A 293 6.85 -5.79 -53.45
CA VAL A 293 5.90 -6.22 -54.49
C VAL A 293 6.58 -6.24 -55.88
N GLY A 294 7.45 -5.26 -56.18
CA GLY A 294 8.20 -5.21 -57.45
C GLY A 294 9.16 -6.39 -57.66
N ILE A 295 9.88 -6.81 -56.62
CA ILE A 295 10.79 -7.97 -56.68
C ILE A 295 10.00 -9.29 -56.82
N GLY A 296 8.82 -9.39 -56.20
CA GLY A 296 7.92 -10.53 -56.33
C GLY A 296 7.41 -10.76 -57.77
N PHE A 297 7.09 -9.69 -58.49
CA PHE A 297 6.65 -9.80 -59.89
C PHE A 297 7.81 -10.12 -60.87
N LEU A 298 9.01 -9.59 -60.63
CA LEU A 298 10.19 -9.89 -61.45
C LEU A 298 10.65 -11.35 -61.30
N SER A 299 10.60 -11.89 -60.08
CA SER A 299 10.93 -13.30 -59.81
C SER A 299 9.89 -14.25 -60.44
N LEU A 300 8.60 -13.92 -60.41
CA LEU A 300 7.55 -14.69 -61.11
C LEU A 300 7.70 -14.64 -62.65
N MET A 301 8.10 -13.51 -63.24
CA MET A 301 8.40 -13.43 -64.67
C MET A 301 9.66 -14.23 -65.07
N TYR A 302 10.69 -14.24 -64.23
CA TYR A 302 11.91 -15.01 -64.46
C TYR A 302 11.66 -16.53 -64.40
N ILE A 303 10.85 -16.98 -63.43
CA ILE A 303 10.46 -18.40 -63.29
C ILE A 303 9.59 -18.85 -64.47
N ARG A 304 8.67 -18.00 -64.97
CA ARG A 304 7.88 -18.31 -66.18
C ARG A 304 8.73 -18.44 -67.43
N ARG A 305 9.78 -17.62 -67.60
CA ARG A 305 10.68 -17.72 -68.77
C ARG A 305 11.55 -18.98 -68.75
N ARG A 306 11.99 -19.44 -67.58
CA ARG A 306 12.77 -20.69 -67.47
C ARG A 306 11.95 -21.96 -67.74
N ARG A 307 10.65 -21.98 -67.45
CA ARG A 307 9.77 -23.14 -67.75
C ARG A 307 9.52 -23.37 -69.24
N ASN A 308 9.66 -22.35 -70.08
CA ASN A 308 9.50 -22.48 -71.53
C ASN A 308 10.80 -22.84 -72.28
N LEU A 309 11.95 -22.85 -71.58
CA LEU A 309 13.27 -23.18 -72.16
C LEU A 309 13.71 -24.63 -71.87
N VAL A 310 12.92 -25.42 -71.14
CA VAL A 310 13.19 -26.85 -70.83
C VAL A 310 12.21 -27.78 -71.55
N MET A 311 11.45 -27.27 -72.52
CA MET A 311 10.51 -28.06 -73.34
C MET A 311 10.80 -27.95 -74.84
N HIS A 312 12.06 -28.00 -75.23
CA HIS A 312 12.53 -28.37 -76.57
C HIS A 312 13.79 -29.24 -76.43
#